data_AF-A0A257W0S9-F1
#
_entry.id   AF-A0A257W0S9-F1
#
_cell.length_a   1.000
_cell.length_b   1.000
_cell.length_c   1.000
_cell.angle_alpha   90.00
_cell.angle_beta   90.00
_cell.angle_gamma   90.00
#
_symmetry.space_group_name_H-M   'P 1'
#
loop_
_entity.id
_entity.type
_entity.pdbx_description
1 polymer ?
#
loop_
_entity_poly.entity_id
_entity_poly.type
_entity_poly.pdbx_seq_one_letter_code
_entity_poly.pdbx_strand_id
1 'polypeptide(L)'
;MNALLAADSVEQLQDIFQQYKMSERLWRPMIRWVMRRDMTLAMLGVPRSQRRHIDDSYPGGILQFVIDRVEAVFTRLPLKDNYFWRVYLSGEYTPDCCPEYLRPENFHELRTSVQERVTTHTSSVLAFVEQHPGEITRFILLDHMDWLTREPSKKILTAEWQAIVTKSAPNARILWRSADLNGEFVNSLQVQVNGAQKSVGDLLSYNRPLAEDLHRQDRVHTYGSFCIADLQR
;
A
#
# COMPACT_ATOMS: atom_id res chain seq x y z
N MET A 1 -18.60 -18.60 3.76
CA MET A 1 -17.20 -18.26 4.05
C MET A 1 -16.28 -19.43 3.77
N ASN A 2 -16.46 -20.57 4.44
CA ASN A 2 -15.62 -21.76 4.25
C ASN A 2 -15.50 -22.20 2.78
N ALA A 3 -16.58 -22.13 2.00
CA ALA A 3 -16.54 -22.46 0.56
C ALA A 3 -15.62 -21.53 -0.25
N LEU A 4 -15.58 -20.21 0.06
CA LEU A 4 -14.69 -19.26 -0.62
C LEU A 4 -13.21 -19.52 -0.28
N LEU A 5 -12.93 -19.87 0.98
CA LEU A 5 -11.58 -20.17 1.46
C LEU A 5 -11.07 -21.54 1.03
N ALA A 6 -11.96 -22.44 0.60
CA ALA A 6 -11.63 -23.78 0.11
C ALA A 6 -11.59 -23.87 -1.43
N ALA A 7 -11.88 -22.78 -2.14
CA ALA A 7 -11.85 -22.78 -3.60
C ALA A 7 -10.41 -23.04 -4.11
N ASP A 8 -10.26 -24.01 -5.00
CA ASP A 8 -8.97 -24.42 -5.57
C ASP A 8 -8.57 -23.59 -6.80
N SER A 9 -9.50 -22.83 -7.37
CA SER A 9 -9.25 -21.95 -8.51
C SER A 9 -10.04 -20.64 -8.42
N VAL A 10 -9.60 -19.65 -9.20
CA VAL A 10 -10.28 -18.34 -9.30
C VAL A 10 -11.65 -18.51 -9.98
N GLU A 11 -11.79 -19.43 -10.92
CA GLU A 11 -13.06 -19.74 -11.59
C GLU A 11 -14.07 -20.31 -10.60
N GLN A 12 -13.66 -21.28 -9.77
CA GLN A 12 -14.52 -21.83 -8.72
C GLN A 12 -14.90 -20.75 -7.70
N LEU A 13 -13.96 -19.86 -7.37
CA LEU A 13 -14.21 -18.73 -6.48
C LEU A 13 -15.28 -17.78 -7.07
N GLN A 14 -15.19 -17.48 -8.37
CA GLN A 14 -16.18 -16.66 -9.08
C GLN A 14 -17.57 -17.32 -9.10
N ASP A 15 -17.64 -18.62 -9.37
CA ASP A 15 -18.89 -19.38 -9.35
C ASP A 15 -19.56 -19.32 -7.97
N ILE A 16 -18.79 -19.54 -6.91
CA ILE A 16 -19.29 -19.44 -5.52
C ILE A 16 -19.76 -18.00 -5.24
N PHE A 17 -18.99 -16.99 -5.63
CA PHE A 17 -19.33 -15.59 -5.42
C PHE A 17 -20.66 -15.22 -6.07
N GLN A 18 -20.88 -15.67 -7.32
CA GLN A 18 -22.11 -15.45 -8.08
C GLN A 18 -23.28 -16.27 -7.53
N GLN A 19 -23.09 -17.58 -7.29
CA GLN A 19 -24.12 -18.51 -6.80
C GLN A 19 -24.77 -18.01 -5.51
N TYR A 20 -23.96 -17.49 -4.58
CA TYR A 20 -24.46 -16.99 -3.30
C TYR A 20 -24.86 -15.51 -3.32
N LYS A 21 -24.81 -14.84 -4.48
CA LYS A 21 -25.08 -13.40 -4.65
C LYS A 21 -24.31 -12.57 -3.61
N MET A 22 -23.01 -12.86 -3.46
CA MET A 22 -22.19 -12.29 -2.40
C MET A 22 -22.12 -10.77 -2.46
N SER A 23 -22.02 -10.17 -3.66
CA SER A 23 -22.05 -8.71 -3.83
C SER A 23 -23.29 -8.06 -3.21
N GLU A 24 -24.50 -8.61 -3.47
CA GLU A 24 -25.75 -8.10 -2.90
C GLU A 24 -25.79 -8.22 -1.37
N ARG A 25 -25.21 -9.29 -0.84
CA ARG A 25 -25.17 -9.56 0.62
C ARG A 25 -24.13 -8.70 1.33
N LEU A 26 -22.98 -8.45 0.71
CA LEU A 26 -21.91 -7.60 1.24
C LEU A 26 -22.30 -6.13 1.17
N TRP A 27 -22.90 -5.69 0.06
CA TRP A 27 -23.14 -4.28 -0.22
C TRP A 27 -24.60 -3.86 -0.03
N ARG A 28 -25.19 -4.26 1.10
CA ARG A 28 -26.56 -3.85 1.47
C ARG A 28 -26.65 -2.32 1.63
N PRO A 29 -27.83 -1.71 1.42
CA PRO A 29 -27.99 -0.25 1.51
C PRO A 29 -27.46 0.37 2.81
N MET A 30 -27.63 -0.31 3.94
CA MET A 30 -27.08 0.12 5.22
C MET A 30 -25.55 0.17 5.22
N ILE A 31 -24.88 -0.86 4.69
CA ILE A 31 -23.41 -0.93 4.63
C ILE A 31 -22.87 0.16 3.69
N ARG A 32 -23.50 0.32 2.52
CA ARG A 32 -23.19 1.41 1.60
C ARG A 32 -23.36 2.78 2.25
N TRP A 33 -24.39 2.96 3.07
CA TRP A 33 -24.64 4.21 3.80
C TRP A 33 -23.57 4.45 4.88
N VAL A 34 -23.19 3.42 5.64
CA VAL A 34 -22.13 3.50 6.66
C VAL A 34 -20.78 3.86 6.02
N MET A 35 -20.40 3.20 4.92
CA MET A 35 -19.13 3.42 4.23
C MET A 35 -19.02 4.80 3.55
N ARG A 36 -20.12 5.54 3.41
CA ARG A 36 -20.10 6.93 2.91
C ARG A 36 -19.70 7.96 3.98
N ARG A 37 -19.61 7.57 5.26
CA ARG A 37 -19.37 8.50 6.39
C ARG A 37 -17.87 8.66 6.66
N ASP A 38 -17.45 9.92 6.78
CA ASP A 38 -16.06 10.28 7.13
C ASP A 38 -15.56 9.59 8.41
N MET A 39 -16.41 9.55 9.44
CA MET A 39 -16.04 8.99 10.74
C MET A 39 -15.78 7.49 10.66
N THR A 40 -16.56 6.77 9.85
CA THR A 40 -16.37 5.34 9.64
C THR A 40 -15.06 5.08 8.91
N LEU A 41 -14.78 5.82 7.84
CA LEU A 41 -13.53 5.66 7.09
C LEU A 41 -12.31 6.04 7.92
N ALA A 42 -12.40 7.08 8.74
CA ALA A 42 -11.34 7.45 9.68
C ALA A 42 -11.06 6.36 10.72
N MET A 43 -12.10 5.68 11.24
CA MET A 43 -11.95 4.53 12.13
C MET A 43 -11.35 3.31 11.43
N LEU A 44 -11.54 3.19 10.11
CA LEU A 44 -10.90 2.19 9.26
C LEU A 44 -9.48 2.59 8.83
N GLY A 45 -8.93 3.67 9.40
CA GLY A 45 -7.57 4.14 9.12
C GLY A 45 -7.43 4.99 7.86
N VAL A 46 -8.53 5.38 7.21
CA VAL A 46 -8.53 6.22 5.99
C VAL A 46 -8.79 7.69 6.38
N PRO A 47 -7.80 8.59 6.35
CA PRO A 47 -8.01 9.99 6.68
C PRO A 47 -8.80 10.73 5.61
N ARG A 48 -9.36 11.88 6.00
CA ARG A 48 -10.15 12.75 5.10
C ARG A 48 -9.39 13.20 3.85
N SER A 49 -8.08 13.43 3.93
CA SER A 49 -7.26 13.83 2.78
C SER A 49 -7.19 12.72 1.73
N GLN A 50 -6.89 11.49 2.15
CA GLN A 50 -6.86 10.30 1.30
C GLN A 50 -8.23 10.02 0.69
N ARG A 51 -9.31 10.13 1.48
CA ARG A 51 -10.68 10.02 0.98
C ARG A 51 -10.97 11.02 -0.14
N ARG A 52 -10.73 12.32 0.09
CA ARG A 52 -10.99 13.36 -0.93
C ARG A 52 -10.22 13.10 -2.20
N HIS A 53 -8.98 12.64 -2.07
CA HIS A 53 -8.15 12.26 -3.22
C HIS A 53 -8.79 11.15 -4.06
N ILE A 54 -9.32 10.11 -3.43
CA ILE A 54 -10.06 9.03 -4.11
C ILE A 54 -11.38 9.54 -4.67
N ASP A 55 -12.14 10.34 -3.92
CA ASP A 55 -13.42 10.93 -4.37
C ASP A 55 -13.23 11.80 -5.62
N ASP A 56 -12.12 12.55 -5.73
CA ASP A 56 -11.79 13.39 -6.88
C ASP A 56 -11.33 12.56 -8.11
N SER A 57 -10.69 11.40 -7.88
CA SER A 57 -9.95 10.66 -8.92
C SER A 57 -10.64 9.37 -9.40
N TYR A 58 -11.61 8.84 -8.65
CA TYR A 58 -12.24 7.54 -8.92
C TYR A 58 -13.72 7.68 -9.27
N PRO A 59 -14.20 7.15 -10.41
CA PRO A 59 -15.62 7.13 -10.73
C PRO A 59 -16.46 6.44 -9.64
N GLY A 60 -17.40 7.17 -9.03
CA GLY A 60 -18.23 6.67 -7.92
C GLY A 60 -17.60 6.85 -6.52
N GLY A 61 -16.41 7.46 -6.45
CA GLY A 61 -15.73 7.86 -5.22
C GLY A 61 -15.28 6.70 -4.34
N ILE A 62 -14.99 7.00 -3.07
CA ILE A 62 -14.44 6.06 -2.08
C ILE A 62 -15.29 4.81 -1.90
N LEU A 63 -16.62 4.94 -1.98
CA LEU A 63 -17.51 3.79 -1.83
C LEU A 63 -17.32 2.81 -2.99
N GLN A 64 -17.34 3.29 -4.23
CA GLN A 64 -17.17 2.42 -5.39
C GLN A 64 -15.77 1.83 -5.43
N PHE A 65 -14.76 2.62 -5.08
CA PHE A 65 -13.39 2.13 -4.92
C PHE A 65 -13.32 0.94 -3.95
N VAL A 66 -13.90 1.06 -2.75
CA VAL A 66 -13.91 -0.03 -1.76
C VAL A 66 -14.67 -1.25 -2.28
N ILE A 67 -15.83 -1.04 -2.94
CA ILE A 67 -16.60 -2.13 -3.55
C ILE A 67 -15.73 -2.89 -4.55
N ASP A 68 -15.11 -2.19 -5.49
CA ASP A 68 -14.32 -2.79 -6.56
C ASP A 68 -13.10 -3.53 -6.04
N ARG A 69 -12.44 -3.00 -4.99
CA ARG A 69 -11.29 -3.65 -4.34
C ARG A 69 -11.68 -4.95 -3.65
N VAL A 70 -12.74 -4.93 -2.85
CA VAL A 70 -13.26 -6.12 -2.16
C VAL A 70 -13.71 -7.16 -3.19
N GLU A 71 -14.48 -6.76 -4.20
CA GLU A 71 -14.94 -7.70 -5.23
C GLU A 71 -13.76 -8.30 -6.01
N ALA A 72 -12.74 -7.52 -6.35
CA ALA A 72 -11.53 -8.04 -6.98
C ALA A 72 -10.84 -9.11 -6.12
N VAL A 73 -10.75 -8.93 -4.80
CA VAL A 73 -10.20 -9.95 -3.89
C VAL A 73 -11.02 -11.23 -3.94
N PHE A 74 -12.35 -11.11 -3.89
CA PHE A 74 -13.25 -12.26 -3.86
C PHE A 74 -13.50 -12.89 -5.24
N THR A 75 -12.91 -12.37 -6.33
CA THR A 75 -13.17 -12.87 -7.70
C THR A 75 -11.93 -13.01 -8.58
N ARG A 76 -10.78 -12.46 -8.20
CA ARG A 76 -9.57 -12.44 -9.05
C ARG A 76 -8.32 -12.95 -8.35
N LEU A 77 -8.34 -13.12 -7.03
CA LEU A 77 -7.20 -13.56 -6.24
C LEU A 77 -7.48 -14.92 -5.59
N PRO A 78 -6.50 -15.83 -5.55
CA PRO A 78 -6.66 -17.10 -4.86
C PRO A 78 -6.80 -16.86 -3.35
N LEU A 79 -8.01 -17.02 -2.81
CA LEU A 79 -8.29 -16.79 -1.39
C LEU A 79 -7.74 -17.88 -0.48
N LYS A 80 -7.59 -19.10 -0.99
CA LYS A 80 -7.11 -20.28 -0.26
C LYS A 80 -5.83 -20.00 0.52
N ASP A 81 -4.89 -19.35 -0.16
CA ASP A 81 -3.58 -19.02 0.36
C ASP A 81 -3.47 -17.55 0.79
N ASN A 82 -4.57 -16.79 0.81
CA ASN A 82 -4.57 -15.36 1.16
C ASN A 82 -4.72 -15.13 2.68
N TYR A 83 -3.64 -15.30 3.44
CA TYR A 83 -3.64 -15.12 4.90
C TYR A 83 -4.10 -13.72 5.34
N PHE A 84 -3.92 -12.66 4.53
CA PHE A 84 -4.38 -11.31 4.85
C PHE A 84 -5.90 -11.25 4.99
N TRP A 85 -6.62 -11.85 4.05
CA TRP A 85 -8.08 -11.89 4.09
C TRP A 85 -8.61 -13.00 4.98
N ARG A 86 -7.88 -14.13 5.10
CA ARG A 86 -8.26 -15.21 6.02
C ARG A 86 -8.50 -14.69 7.44
N VAL A 87 -7.54 -13.98 8.03
CA VAL A 87 -7.68 -13.50 9.42
C VAL A 87 -8.89 -12.58 9.60
N TYR A 88 -9.24 -11.76 8.61
CA TYR A 88 -10.46 -10.94 8.67
C TYR A 88 -11.75 -11.78 8.60
N LEU A 89 -11.70 -12.92 7.91
CA LEU A 89 -12.88 -13.76 7.65
C LEU A 89 -13.10 -14.86 8.69
N SER A 90 -12.02 -15.42 9.26
CA SER A 90 -12.07 -16.49 10.26
C SER A 90 -11.63 -16.05 11.66
N GLY A 91 -10.98 -14.90 11.81
CA GLY A 91 -10.42 -14.45 13.10
C GLY A 91 -9.12 -15.14 13.49
N GLU A 92 -8.63 -16.09 12.69
CA GLU A 92 -7.43 -16.89 12.97
C GLU A 92 -6.68 -17.26 11.68
N TYR A 93 -5.38 -17.52 11.79
CA TYR A 93 -4.56 -18.12 10.74
C TYR A 93 -4.59 -19.66 10.84
N THR A 94 -4.24 -20.34 9.75
CA THR A 94 -3.98 -21.79 9.77
C THR A 94 -2.49 -22.06 9.55
N PRO A 95 -1.96 -23.23 9.93
CA PRO A 95 -0.56 -23.59 9.65
C PRO A 95 -0.20 -23.47 8.16
N ASP A 96 -1.12 -23.86 7.28
CA ASP A 96 -0.92 -23.82 5.82
C ASP A 96 -1.12 -22.41 5.22
N CYS A 97 -1.78 -21.49 5.94
CA CYS A 97 -2.13 -20.16 5.45
C CYS A 97 -1.94 -19.11 6.56
N CYS A 98 -0.67 -18.77 6.78
CA CYS A 98 -0.22 -17.75 7.72
C CYS A 98 0.89 -16.88 7.10
N PRO A 99 1.18 -15.69 7.66
CA PRO A 99 2.35 -14.91 7.28
C PRO A 99 3.63 -15.73 7.37
N GLU A 100 4.58 -15.49 6.45
CA GLU A 100 5.83 -16.26 6.38
C GLU A 100 6.61 -16.25 7.71
N TYR A 101 6.59 -15.13 8.43
CA TYR A 101 7.26 -15.00 9.73
C TYR A 101 6.58 -15.78 10.87
N LEU A 102 5.38 -16.35 10.66
CA LEU A 102 4.70 -17.22 11.62
C LEU A 102 4.93 -18.71 11.32
N ARG A 103 5.51 -19.07 10.17
CA ARG A 103 5.88 -20.47 9.89
C ARG A 103 6.93 -20.93 10.91
N PRO A 104 6.83 -22.16 11.46
CA PRO A 104 7.71 -22.60 12.55
C PRO A 104 9.20 -22.44 12.25
N GLU A 105 9.63 -22.86 11.05
CA GLU A 105 11.04 -22.73 10.63
C GLU A 105 11.49 -21.27 10.58
N ASN A 106 10.72 -20.41 9.89
CA ASN A 106 11.04 -19.00 9.71
C ASN A 106 10.98 -18.20 11.02
N PHE A 107 10.03 -18.52 11.90
CA PHE A 107 9.89 -17.86 13.19
C PHE A 107 11.11 -18.13 14.08
N HIS A 108 11.61 -19.37 14.06
CA HIS A 108 12.81 -19.73 14.81
C HIS A 108 14.03 -18.94 14.31
N GLU A 109 14.25 -18.91 12.99
CA GLU A 109 15.34 -18.15 12.38
C GLU A 109 15.22 -16.66 12.70
N LEU A 110 14.04 -16.07 12.47
CA LEU A 110 13.79 -14.65 12.72
C LEU A 110 14.04 -14.30 14.20
N ARG A 111 13.57 -15.12 15.13
CA ARG A 111 13.78 -14.88 16.57
C ARG A 111 15.27 -14.82 16.93
N THR A 112 16.11 -15.59 16.25
CA THR A 112 17.56 -15.62 16.51
C THR A 112 18.34 -14.52 15.79
N SER A 113 17.91 -14.08 14.60
CA SER A 113 18.70 -13.18 13.75
C SER A 113 18.16 -11.75 13.64
N VAL A 114 16.88 -11.51 13.98
CA VAL A 114 16.21 -10.22 13.72
C VAL A 114 16.83 -9.06 14.48
N GLN A 115 17.34 -9.30 15.69
CA GLN A 115 17.88 -8.25 16.57
C GLN A 115 19.12 -7.57 15.97
N GLU A 116 19.87 -8.27 15.11
CA GLU A 116 21.07 -7.74 14.46
C GLU A 116 20.76 -7.01 13.14
N ARG A 117 19.56 -7.21 12.58
CA ARG A 117 19.20 -6.78 11.22
C ARG A 117 18.06 -5.75 11.18
N VAL A 118 17.28 -5.65 12.25
CA VAL A 118 16.11 -4.77 12.33
C VAL A 118 16.23 -3.88 13.55
N THR A 119 16.30 -2.58 13.29
CA THR A 119 16.26 -1.53 14.31
C THR A 119 14.97 -0.76 14.19
N THR A 120 14.32 -0.50 15.32
CA THR A 120 13.12 0.33 15.37
C THR A 120 13.48 1.75 15.77
N HIS A 121 12.76 2.72 15.22
CA HIS A 121 12.96 4.14 15.50
C HIS A 121 11.62 4.79 15.82
N THR A 122 11.57 5.54 16.92
CA THR A 122 10.41 6.39 17.26
C THR A 122 10.69 7.79 16.75
N SER A 123 10.34 8.05 15.49
CA SER A 123 10.63 9.31 14.79
C SER A 123 9.63 9.52 13.64
N SER A 124 9.60 10.72 13.06
CA SER A 124 9.03 10.91 11.72
C SER A 124 9.98 10.36 10.66
N VAL A 125 9.44 10.01 9.49
CA VAL A 125 10.25 9.55 8.35
C VAL A 125 11.29 10.61 7.96
N LEU A 126 10.85 11.87 7.81
CA LEU A 126 11.75 13.01 7.56
C LEU A 126 12.90 13.07 8.56
N ALA A 127 12.61 13.13 9.87
CA ALA A 127 13.66 13.29 10.88
C ALA A 127 14.61 12.07 10.92
N PHE A 128 14.09 10.86 10.71
CA PHE A 128 14.93 9.66 10.60
C PHE A 128 15.90 9.75 9.41
N VAL A 129 15.41 10.11 8.22
CA VAL A 129 16.24 10.20 7.02
C VAL A 129 17.30 11.30 7.18
N GLU A 130 16.92 12.49 7.68
CA GLU A 130 17.86 13.60 7.92
C GLU A 130 19.00 13.22 8.88
N GLN A 131 18.66 12.52 9.96
CA GLN A 131 19.60 12.13 11.01
C GLN A 131 20.37 10.84 10.69
N HIS A 132 20.02 10.13 9.63
CA HIS A 132 20.69 8.89 9.27
C HIS A 132 22.18 9.17 8.97
N PRO A 133 23.13 8.48 9.63
CA PRO A 133 24.55 8.81 9.54
C PRO A 133 25.20 8.44 8.20
N GLY A 134 24.58 7.54 7.43
CA GLY A 134 25.08 7.06 6.15
C GLY A 134 24.18 7.39 4.96
N GLU A 135 24.40 6.62 3.90
CA GLU A 135 23.54 6.63 2.72
C GLU A 135 22.60 5.42 2.73
N ILE A 136 21.38 5.61 2.24
CA ILE A 136 20.31 4.62 2.20
C ILE A 136 20.18 4.10 0.78
N THR A 137 20.22 2.78 0.61
CA THR A 137 20.14 2.13 -0.71
C THR A 137 18.70 1.77 -1.09
N ARG A 138 17.81 1.56 -0.13
CA ARG A 138 16.43 1.11 -0.37
C ARG A 138 15.47 1.84 0.56
N PHE A 139 14.43 2.43 -0.01
CA PHE A 139 13.33 3.03 0.72
C PHE A 139 12.07 2.21 0.43
N ILE A 140 11.41 1.73 1.49
CA ILE A 140 10.12 1.04 1.40
C ILE A 140 9.13 1.90 2.15
N LEU A 141 8.45 2.76 1.41
CA LEU A 141 7.48 3.72 1.93
C LEU A 141 6.08 3.14 1.71
N LEU A 142 5.17 3.32 2.65
CA LEU A 142 3.78 2.93 2.45
C LEU A 142 3.01 4.12 1.87
N ASP A 143 1.79 4.37 2.34
CA ASP A 143 0.89 5.40 1.83
C ASP A 143 0.86 6.68 2.67
N HIS A 144 1.80 6.84 3.62
CA HIS A 144 1.82 8.02 4.49
C HIS A 144 1.94 9.34 3.70
N MET A 145 2.58 9.29 2.54
CA MET A 145 2.74 10.45 1.66
C MET A 145 1.41 10.95 1.08
N ASP A 146 0.39 10.10 0.92
CA ASP A 146 -0.94 10.50 0.43
C ASP A 146 -1.58 11.56 1.33
N TRP A 147 -1.22 11.52 2.61
CA TRP A 147 -1.75 12.42 3.64
C TRP A 147 -1.09 13.80 3.59
N LEU A 148 0.03 13.91 2.86
CA LEU A 148 0.90 15.09 2.80
C LEU A 148 0.84 15.80 1.43
N THR A 149 0.02 15.34 0.49
CA THR A 149 -0.02 15.87 -0.89
C THR A 149 -0.55 17.30 -1.02
N ARG A 150 -1.30 17.80 -0.03
CA ARG A 150 -1.96 19.12 -0.05
C ARG A 150 -1.34 20.10 0.94
N GLU A 151 -1.49 21.39 0.65
CA GLU A 151 -1.06 22.46 1.57
C GLU A 151 -1.86 22.41 2.88
N PRO A 152 -1.24 22.73 4.03
CA PRO A 152 0.16 23.13 4.22
C PRO A 152 1.16 21.95 4.30
N SER A 153 0.66 20.70 4.39
CA SER A 153 1.47 19.49 4.60
C SER A 153 2.42 19.17 3.44
N LYS A 154 2.15 19.69 2.24
CA LYS A 154 3.02 19.52 1.06
C LYS A 154 4.45 20.00 1.29
N LYS A 155 4.65 20.97 2.19
CA LYS A 155 5.99 21.42 2.59
C LYS A 155 6.78 20.32 3.32
N ILE A 156 6.10 19.52 4.14
CA ILE A 156 6.69 18.37 4.84
C ILE A 156 7.06 17.29 3.84
N LEU A 157 6.16 16.98 2.89
CA LEU A 157 6.44 16.01 1.82
C LEU A 157 7.64 16.44 0.97
N THR A 158 7.72 17.73 0.63
CA THR A 158 8.86 18.29 -0.12
C THR A 158 10.16 18.16 0.66
N ALA A 159 10.14 18.46 1.96
CA ALA A 159 11.31 18.30 2.83
C ALA A 159 11.72 16.82 2.96
N GLU A 160 10.77 15.89 3.07
CA GLU A 160 11.03 14.46 3.12
C GLU A 160 11.71 13.97 1.84
N TRP A 161 11.21 14.38 0.67
CA TRP A 161 11.85 14.07 -0.60
C TRP A 161 13.22 14.72 -0.77
N GLN A 162 13.43 15.94 -0.27
CA GLN A 162 14.75 16.54 -0.21
C GLN A 162 15.71 15.67 0.62
N ALA A 163 15.27 15.20 1.79
CA ALA A 163 16.07 14.35 2.65
C ALA A 163 16.38 13.00 1.99
N ILE A 164 15.38 12.37 1.35
CA ILE A 164 15.54 11.13 0.58
C ILE A 164 16.60 11.32 -0.51
N VAL A 165 16.49 12.37 -1.32
CA VAL A 165 17.45 12.67 -2.40
C VAL A 165 18.86 12.91 -1.84
N THR A 166 18.96 13.60 -0.71
CA THR A 166 20.25 13.94 -0.07
C THR A 166 20.95 12.72 0.53
N LYS A 167 20.17 11.79 1.09
CA LYS A 167 20.65 10.63 1.87
C LYS A 167 20.64 9.33 1.07
N SER A 168 20.25 9.38 -0.20
CA SER A 168 20.27 8.20 -1.08
C SER A 168 21.68 7.88 -1.53
N ALA A 169 22.03 6.59 -1.44
CA ALA A 169 23.21 6.04 -2.09
C ALA A 169 23.05 6.09 -3.63
N PRO A 170 24.15 5.98 -4.41
CA PRO A 170 24.04 5.77 -5.85
C PRO A 170 23.15 4.56 -6.18
N ASN A 171 22.23 4.72 -7.13
CA ASN A 171 21.23 3.70 -7.51
C ASN A 171 20.31 3.27 -6.35
N ALA A 172 19.96 4.21 -5.45
CA ALA A 172 18.95 3.97 -4.45
C ALA A 172 17.60 3.66 -5.11
N ARG A 173 16.88 2.66 -4.60
CA ARG A 173 15.55 2.28 -5.07
C ARG A 173 14.50 2.69 -4.06
N ILE A 174 13.45 3.34 -4.53
CA ILE A 174 12.31 3.75 -3.73
C ILE A 174 11.11 2.94 -4.20
N LEU A 175 10.46 2.28 -3.24
CA LEU A 175 9.19 1.59 -3.38
C LEU A 175 8.15 2.36 -2.58
N TRP A 176 7.01 2.67 -3.18
CA TRP A 176 5.88 3.21 -2.44
C TRP A 176 4.54 2.69 -2.94
N ARG A 177 3.53 2.78 -2.07
CA ARG A 177 2.13 2.47 -2.38
C ARG A 177 1.31 3.73 -2.19
N SER A 178 0.24 3.88 -2.96
CA SER A 178 -0.64 5.03 -2.84
C SER A 178 -2.08 4.64 -3.12
N ALA A 179 -3.01 5.34 -2.48
CA ALA A 179 -4.41 5.37 -2.84
C ALA A 179 -4.67 6.04 -4.19
N ASP A 180 -3.76 6.90 -4.65
CA ASP A 180 -3.80 7.45 -6.00
C ASP A 180 -3.60 6.35 -7.06
N LEU A 181 -4.19 6.54 -8.24
CA LEU A 181 -4.15 5.56 -9.32
C LEU A 181 -2.79 5.47 -10.04
N ASN A 182 -1.96 6.51 -9.97
CA ASN A 182 -0.63 6.50 -10.59
C ASN A 182 0.52 6.67 -9.56
N GLY A 183 0.25 7.25 -8.40
CA GLY A 183 1.25 7.44 -7.33
C GLY A 183 2.32 8.47 -7.69
N GLU A 184 2.08 9.31 -8.70
CA GLU A 184 3.06 10.24 -9.28
C GLU A 184 2.97 11.66 -8.71
N PHE A 185 2.19 11.87 -7.65
CA PHE A 185 2.06 13.18 -6.98
C PHE A 185 3.42 13.76 -6.53
N VAL A 186 4.43 12.90 -6.34
CA VAL A 186 5.80 13.26 -5.99
C VAL A 186 6.54 13.99 -7.12
N ASN A 187 6.17 13.74 -8.39
CA ASN A 187 6.92 14.26 -9.55
C ASN A 187 7.00 15.79 -9.57
N SER A 188 5.93 16.46 -9.11
CA SER A 188 5.86 17.92 -9.09
C SER A 188 6.68 18.57 -7.97
N LEU A 189 7.14 17.80 -6.99
CA LEU A 189 7.89 18.32 -5.85
C LEU A 189 9.24 18.86 -6.31
N GLN A 190 9.65 19.98 -5.73
CA GLN A 190 10.89 20.66 -6.10
C GLN A 190 11.95 20.45 -5.02
N VAL A 191 13.12 19.96 -5.43
CA VAL A 191 14.26 19.67 -4.55
C VAL A 191 15.54 20.32 -5.09
N GLN A 192 16.54 20.49 -4.24
CA GLN A 192 17.85 21.03 -4.56
C GLN A 192 18.86 19.88 -4.75
N VAL A 193 19.52 19.86 -5.91
CA VAL A 193 20.58 18.91 -6.26
C VAL A 193 21.74 19.68 -6.88
N ASN A 194 22.94 19.56 -6.28
CA ASN A 194 24.16 20.23 -6.76
C ASN A 194 23.99 21.74 -7.02
N GLY A 195 23.23 22.43 -6.17
CA GLY A 195 22.98 23.88 -6.27
C GLY A 195 21.92 24.30 -7.30
N ALA A 196 21.25 23.34 -7.95
CA ALA A 196 20.14 23.61 -8.86
C ALA A 196 18.83 23.02 -8.35
N GLN A 197 17.73 23.72 -8.61
CA GLN A 197 16.39 23.22 -8.36
C GLN A 197 15.99 22.22 -9.47
N LYS A 198 15.52 21.04 -9.08
CA LYS A 198 15.03 19.99 -9.98
C LYS A 198 13.69 19.47 -9.47
N SER A 199 12.85 18.99 -10.39
CA SER A 199 11.68 18.23 -9.99
C SER A 199 12.09 16.84 -9.55
N VAL A 200 11.39 16.25 -8.58
CA VAL A 200 11.63 14.85 -8.17
C VAL A 200 11.41 13.90 -9.35
N GLY A 201 10.45 14.18 -10.23
CA GLY A 201 10.18 13.36 -11.41
C GLY A 201 11.39 13.26 -12.35
N ASP A 202 12.16 14.34 -12.51
CA ASP A 202 13.38 14.34 -13.33
C ASP A 202 14.51 13.48 -12.74
N LEU A 203 14.42 13.16 -11.44
CA LEU A 203 15.40 12.34 -10.73
C LEU A 203 15.01 10.87 -10.66
N LEU A 204 13.78 10.50 -11.06
CA LEU A 204 13.26 9.14 -10.90
C LEU A 204 13.19 8.39 -12.22
N SER A 205 13.84 7.23 -12.26
CA SER A 205 13.65 6.25 -13.33
C SER A 205 12.65 5.18 -12.88
N TYR A 206 11.42 5.26 -13.37
CA TYR A 206 10.34 4.35 -13.01
C TYR A 206 10.46 2.97 -13.68
N ASN A 207 10.35 1.90 -12.89
CA ASN A 207 10.19 0.54 -13.40
C ASN A 207 8.71 0.13 -13.42
N ARG A 208 7.96 0.75 -14.33
CA ARG A 208 6.51 0.54 -14.48
C ARG A 208 6.12 -0.92 -14.77
N PRO A 209 6.79 -1.64 -15.69
CA PRO A 209 6.40 -3.02 -15.99
C PRO A 209 6.48 -3.94 -14.77
N LEU A 210 7.54 -3.81 -13.97
CA LEU A 210 7.68 -4.59 -12.74
C LEU A 210 6.65 -4.16 -11.69
N ALA A 211 6.41 -2.86 -11.55
CA ALA A 211 5.45 -2.33 -10.59
C ALA A 211 4.02 -2.82 -10.90
N GLU A 212 3.60 -2.76 -12.16
CA GLU A 212 2.29 -3.25 -12.60
C GLU A 212 2.13 -4.75 -12.40
N ASP A 213 3.18 -5.53 -12.69
CA ASP A 213 3.15 -6.97 -12.50
C ASP A 213 3.02 -7.38 -11.04
N LEU A 214 3.81 -6.77 -10.17
CA LEU A 214 3.75 -7.02 -8.73
C LEU A 214 2.47 -6.47 -8.10
N HIS A 215 1.91 -5.37 -8.63
CA HIS A 215 0.64 -4.83 -8.14
C HIS A 215 -0.53 -5.78 -8.38
N ARG A 216 -0.57 -6.47 -9.53
CA ARG A 216 -1.58 -7.50 -9.82
C ARG A 216 -1.52 -8.67 -8.84
N GLN A 217 -0.34 -8.95 -8.29
CA GLN A 217 -0.10 -10.03 -7.32
C GLN A 217 -0.33 -9.58 -5.87
N ASP A 218 -0.66 -8.31 -5.61
CA ASP A 218 -0.91 -7.81 -4.26
C ASP A 218 -2.16 -8.45 -3.66
N ARG A 219 -1.91 -9.34 -2.69
CA ARG A 219 -2.94 -10.16 -2.04
C ARG A 219 -3.88 -9.35 -1.14
N VAL A 220 -3.45 -8.18 -0.68
CA VAL A 220 -4.31 -7.28 0.12
C VAL A 220 -5.23 -6.48 -0.80
N HIS A 221 -4.70 -5.99 -1.93
CA HIS A 221 -5.40 -5.27 -2.98
C HIS A 221 -6.10 -3.97 -2.52
N THR A 222 -5.52 -3.28 -1.53
CA THR A 222 -6.10 -2.05 -0.95
C THR A 222 -5.72 -0.78 -1.71
N TYR A 223 -4.52 -0.74 -2.29
CA TYR A 223 -3.95 0.48 -2.87
C TYR A 223 -4.34 0.68 -4.34
N GLY A 224 -4.39 1.93 -4.78
CA GLY A 224 -4.66 2.31 -6.16
C GLY A 224 -3.44 2.15 -7.06
N SER A 225 -2.23 2.29 -6.50
CA SER A 225 -0.97 2.13 -7.22
C SER A 225 0.14 1.52 -6.35
N PHE A 226 1.11 0.93 -7.04
CA PHE A 226 2.38 0.48 -6.50
C PHE A 226 3.46 1.05 -7.42
N CYS A 227 4.45 1.72 -6.85
CA CYS A 227 5.47 2.44 -7.58
C CYS A 227 6.85 1.88 -7.25
N ILE A 228 7.67 1.74 -8.28
CA ILE A 228 9.08 1.34 -8.19
C ILE A 228 9.88 2.34 -9.00
N ALA A 229 10.82 3.05 -8.36
CA ALA A 229 11.70 3.96 -9.05
C ALA A 229 13.14 3.88 -8.52
N ASP A 230 14.10 4.02 -9.42
CA ASP A 230 15.52 4.16 -9.10
C ASP A 230 15.90 5.64 -9.19
N LEU A 231 16.55 6.18 -8.16
CA LEU A 231 17.00 7.56 -8.12
C LEU A 231 18.27 7.73 -8.98
N GLN A 232 18.18 8.61 -9.97
CA GLN A 232 19.26 9.00 -10.87
C GLN A 232 19.89 10.30 -10.33
N ARG A 233 21.13 10.22 -9.86
CA ARG A 233 21.87 11.36 -9.30
C ARG A 233 23.05 11.74 -10.19
#